data_AF-A0A9X4RQJ8-F1
#
_entry.id   AF-A0A9X4RQJ8-F1
#
_cell.length_a   1.000
_cell.length_b   1.000
_cell.length_c   1.000
_cell.angle_alpha   90.00
_cell.angle_beta   90.00
_cell.angle_gamma   90.00
#
_symmetry.space_group_name_H-M   'P 1'
#
loop_
_entity.id
_entity.type
_entity.pdbx_description
1 polymer ?
#
loop_
_entity_poly.entity_id
_entity_poly.type
_entity_poly.pdbx_seq_one_letter_code
_entity_poly.pdbx_strand_id
1 'polypeptide(L)'
;MKILFSNLKESGTKLDKILQALVLSQILLIIATFFDVMYDATFQIGNLNIYGKAEVAPFLLICTLIEICALISRNEKIFIPLRFLNTILIFNILSYISTDVIESEQSAAFANGIGNFASSVMSFFTFGLFEMPTDLAQSSKLLFGYHFIRLALLLCSIIFILYLYIRFIKKEELVQTNNFDFHKLLELYSKNKLLVIATVLLVISQLLPFNIMNKSLLPTPAFADHPIFSSIICIVAFLLLSNLLHDNINNIKRYAIIEIASILIWNPFYVYKFGTPGVGYLVYLVGLGMLAYSIFGAKLKTVS
;
A
#
# COMPACT_ATOMS: atom_id res chain seq x y z
N MET A 1 -0.81 2.08 28.47
CA MET A 1 -0.36 3.43 28.10
C MET A 1 -1.51 4.07 27.33
N LYS A 2 -2.00 5.26 27.73
CA LYS A 2 -2.82 6.07 26.82
C LYS A 2 -2.04 6.14 25.52
N ILE A 3 -2.63 5.72 24.39
CA ILE A 3 -2.06 6.04 23.09
C ILE A 3 -1.88 7.54 23.13
N LEU A 4 -0.63 7.99 23.27
CA LEU A 4 -0.32 9.40 23.45
C LEU A 4 -0.43 10.04 22.06
N PHE A 5 -1.67 10.18 21.61
CA PHE A 5 -2.14 11.32 20.84
C PHE A 5 -1.81 12.65 21.54
N SER A 6 -1.08 12.68 22.65
CA SER A 6 -0.53 13.91 23.22
C SER A 6 0.60 14.51 22.39
N ASN A 7 1.17 13.80 21.41
CA ASN A 7 2.00 14.48 20.39
C ASN A 7 1.12 15.18 19.33
N LEU A 8 -0.19 14.91 19.34
CA LEU A 8 -1.25 15.67 18.67
C LEU A 8 -1.99 16.59 19.67
N LYS A 9 -1.54 16.70 20.93
CA LYS A 9 -2.05 17.74 21.84
C LYS A 9 -1.53 19.08 21.35
N GLU A 10 -2.46 20.02 21.27
CA GLU A 10 -2.30 21.43 21.00
C GLU A 10 -1.06 22.03 21.71
N SER A 11 0.07 21.96 21.03
CA SER A 11 1.20 22.82 21.29
C SER A 11 1.99 22.85 19.99
N GLY A 12 2.32 24.02 19.50
CA GLY A 12 3.30 24.11 18.43
C GLY A 12 2.95 25.16 17.40
N THR A 13 4.02 25.75 16.88
CA THR A 13 4.09 26.77 15.83
C THR A 13 3.26 26.43 14.58
N LYS A 14 3.12 27.39 13.65
CA LYS A 14 2.40 27.16 12.38
C LYS A 14 2.95 25.93 11.64
N LEU A 15 4.25 25.68 11.76
CA LEU A 15 4.94 24.53 11.22
C LEU A 15 4.39 23.18 11.73
N ASP A 16 4.07 23.07 13.01
CA ASP A 16 3.57 21.81 13.60
C ASP A 16 2.19 21.44 13.05
N LYS A 17 1.32 22.42 12.85
CA LYS A 17 0.00 22.22 12.20
C LYS A 17 0.15 21.76 10.76
N ILE A 18 1.14 22.30 10.04
CA ILE A 18 1.40 21.91 8.65
C ILE A 18 1.98 20.50 8.57
N LEU A 19 2.89 20.12 9.46
CA LEU A 19 3.39 18.74 9.53
C LEU A 19 2.27 17.74 9.81
N GLN A 20 1.35 18.06 10.72
CA GLN A 20 0.18 17.22 10.98
C GLN A 20 -0.72 17.10 9.74
N ALA A 21 -0.99 18.22 9.04
CA ALA A 21 -1.73 18.21 7.79
C ALA A 21 -1.02 17.38 6.71
N LEU A 22 0.32 17.40 6.68
CA LEU A 22 1.12 16.66 5.72
C LEU A 22 1.09 15.14 6.00
N VAL A 23 1.13 14.73 7.27
CA VAL A 23 0.90 13.33 7.68
C VAL A 23 -0.51 12.88 7.32
N LEU A 24 -1.53 13.67 7.65
CA LEU A 24 -2.94 13.33 7.34
C LEU A 24 -3.17 13.22 5.83
N SER A 25 -2.65 14.15 5.05
CA SER A 25 -2.76 14.10 3.59
C SER A 25 -2.02 12.90 3.01
N GLN A 26 -0.88 12.51 3.57
CA GLN A 26 -0.17 11.29 3.14
C GLN A 26 -0.96 10.02 3.45
N ILE A 27 -1.60 9.94 4.62
CA ILE A 27 -2.48 8.82 4.96
C ILE A 27 -3.65 8.76 3.99
N LEU A 28 -4.27 9.91 3.66
CA LEU A 28 -5.34 9.99 2.68
C LEU A 28 -4.88 9.51 1.29
N LEU A 29 -3.67 9.91 0.88
CA LEU A 29 -3.08 9.49 -0.39
C LEU A 29 -2.85 7.97 -0.43
N ILE A 30 -2.34 7.37 0.64
CA ILE A 30 -2.19 5.91 0.77
C ILE A 30 -3.56 5.23 0.73
N ILE A 31 -4.59 5.77 1.39
CA ILE A 31 -5.93 5.18 1.32
C ILE A 31 -6.46 5.22 -0.12
N ALA A 32 -6.22 6.33 -0.83
CA ALA A 32 -6.66 6.50 -2.21
C ALA A 32 -6.05 5.46 -3.17
N THR A 33 -4.84 4.95 -2.91
CA THR A 33 -4.21 3.95 -3.79
C THR A 33 -4.92 2.60 -3.80
N PHE A 34 -5.79 2.32 -2.82
CA PHE A 34 -6.57 1.08 -2.76
C PHE A 34 -7.87 1.14 -3.55
N PHE A 35 -8.30 2.31 -4.01
CA PHE A 35 -9.50 2.42 -4.83
C PHE A 35 -9.26 1.93 -6.26
N ASP A 36 -10.32 1.42 -6.88
CA ASP A 36 -10.31 1.00 -8.27
C ASP A 36 -10.00 2.19 -9.17
N VAL A 37 -8.93 2.08 -9.97
CA VAL A 37 -8.42 3.15 -10.84
C VAL A 37 -8.76 2.93 -12.29
N MET A 38 -8.91 1.68 -12.72
CA MET A 38 -9.32 1.37 -14.10
C MET A 38 -10.15 0.10 -14.17
N TYR A 39 -11.05 0.05 -15.14
CA TYR A 39 -11.65 -1.17 -15.64
C TYR A 39 -10.83 -1.62 -16.85
N ASP A 40 -10.29 -2.84 -16.80
CA ASP A 40 -9.58 -3.42 -17.93
C ASP A 40 -10.54 -4.26 -18.78
N ALA A 41 -10.58 -3.98 -20.08
CA ALA A 41 -11.40 -4.71 -21.04
C ALA A 41 -10.59 -5.66 -21.94
N THR A 42 -9.26 -5.67 -21.82
CA THR A 42 -8.37 -6.37 -22.76
C THR A 42 -7.99 -7.79 -22.33
N PHE A 43 -7.37 -7.94 -21.16
CA PHE A 43 -6.82 -9.23 -20.69
C PHE A 43 -7.50 -9.78 -19.43
N GLN A 44 -8.05 -8.91 -18.59
CA GLN A 44 -8.76 -9.27 -17.37
C GLN A 44 -10.03 -8.42 -17.29
N ILE A 45 -11.20 -9.04 -17.45
CA ILE A 45 -12.46 -8.32 -17.32
C ILE A 45 -12.65 -8.01 -15.83
N GLY A 46 -12.40 -6.76 -15.43
CA GLY A 46 -12.57 -6.36 -14.04
C GLY A 46 -12.00 -5.00 -13.68
N ASN A 47 -12.34 -4.57 -12.47
CA ASN A 47 -11.77 -3.38 -11.86
C ASN A 47 -10.40 -3.70 -11.27
N LEU A 48 -9.45 -2.79 -11.50
CA LEU A 48 -8.09 -2.87 -10.97
C LEU A 48 -7.79 -1.59 -10.20
N ASN A 49 -7.12 -1.74 -9.06
CA ASN A 49 -6.43 -0.66 -8.36
C ASN A 49 -5.00 -0.50 -8.90
N ILE A 50 -4.22 0.46 -8.36
CA ILE A 50 -2.86 0.70 -8.88
C ILE A 50 -1.92 -0.51 -8.71
N TYR A 51 -2.16 -1.38 -7.72
CA TYR A 51 -1.32 -2.54 -7.44
C TYR A 51 -1.62 -3.71 -8.38
N GLY A 52 -2.87 -3.82 -8.85
CA GLY A 52 -3.25 -4.77 -9.89
C GLY A 52 -2.75 -4.37 -11.27
N LYS A 53 -2.42 -3.09 -11.48
CA LYS A 53 -2.02 -2.56 -12.79
C LYS A 53 -0.54 -2.22 -12.93
N ALA A 54 0.08 -1.61 -11.94
CA ALA A 54 1.44 -1.08 -12.04
C ALA A 54 2.42 -1.86 -11.16
N GLU A 55 3.42 -2.49 -11.79
CA GLU A 55 4.44 -3.29 -11.09
C GLU A 55 5.24 -2.52 -10.05
N VAL A 56 5.37 -1.20 -10.23
CA VAL A 56 6.09 -0.31 -9.30
C VAL A 56 5.24 0.15 -8.10
N ALA A 57 3.93 -0.12 -8.09
CA ALA A 57 3.04 0.33 -7.02
C ALA A 57 3.36 -0.24 -5.62
N PRO A 58 3.79 -1.51 -5.46
CA PRO A 58 4.25 -2.01 -4.15
C PRO A 58 5.45 -1.22 -3.60
N PHE A 59 6.38 -0.80 -4.46
CA PHE A 59 7.51 0.04 -4.06
C PHE A 59 7.06 1.42 -3.57
N LEU A 60 6.07 2.02 -4.24
CA LEU A 60 5.44 3.27 -3.78
C LEU A 60 4.87 3.12 -2.36
N LEU A 61 4.17 2.02 -2.06
CA LEU A 61 3.61 1.79 -0.72
C LEU A 61 4.71 1.76 0.34
N ILE A 62 5.82 1.05 0.08
CA ILE A 62 6.96 1.01 1.00
C ILE A 62 7.53 2.41 1.23
N CYS A 63 7.80 3.16 0.15
CA CYS A 63 8.37 4.49 0.25
C CYS A 63 7.44 5.48 0.97
N THR A 64 6.13 5.39 0.76
CA THR A 64 5.14 6.24 1.46
C THR A 64 5.05 5.93 2.95
N LEU A 65 5.20 4.67 3.37
CA LEU A 65 5.25 4.27 4.78
C LEU A 65 6.52 4.78 5.48
N ILE A 66 7.68 4.66 4.83
CA ILE A 66 8.94 5.22 5.35
C ILE A 66 8.82 6.75 5.47
N GLU A 67 8.18 7.39 4.49
CA GLU A 67 7.94 8.83 4.53
C GLU A 67 7.09 9.25 5.73
N ILE A 68 6.00 8.53 6.03
CA ILE A 68 5.18 8.78 7.23
C ILE A 68 6.02 8.65 8.50
N CYS A 69 6.83 7.60 8.61
CA CYS A 69 7.73 7.43 9.76
C CYS A 69 8.69 8.62 9.90
N ALA A 70 9.28 9.07 8.79
CA ALA A 70 10.19 10.21 8.77
C ALA A 70 9.48 11.55 9.08
N LEU A 71 8.22 11.71 8.68
CA LEU A 71 7.40 12.88 9.02
C LEU A 71 7.06 12.92 10.50
N ILE A 72 6.64 11.79 11.07
CA ILE A 72 6.35 11.67 12.51
C ILE A 72 7.61 11.93 13.34
N SER A 73 8.77 11.44 12.89
CA SER A 73 10.06 11.69 13.53
C SER A 73 10.68 13.05 13.20
N ARG A 74 9.99 13.90 12.42
CA ARG A 74 10.47 15.23 12.00
C ARG A 74 11.86 15.19 11.33
N ASN A 75 12.16 14.13 10.57
CA ASN A 75 13.45 13.94 9.90
C ASN A 75 13.42 14.46 8.46
N GLU A 76 13.68 15.75 8.29
CA GLU A 76 13.66 16.47 7.00
C GLU A 76 14.56 15.87 5.93
N LYS A 77 15.72 15.34 6.35
CA LYS A 77 16.69 14.76 5.42
C LYS A 77 16.15 13.53 4.70
N ILE A 78 15.20 12.82 5.32
CA ILE A 78 14.60 11.61 4.77
C ILE A 78 13.25 11.92 4.12
N PHE A 79 12.37 12.66 4.79
CA PHE A 79 11.02 12.84 4.24
C PHE A 79 10.99 13.78 3.03
N ILE A 80 11.83 14.82 2.95
CA ILE A 80 11.79 15.75 1.81
C ILE A 80 12.13 15.00 0.51
N PRO A 81 13.27 14.27 0.41
CA PRO A 81 13.57 13.48 -0.78
C PRO A 81 12.51 12.41 -1.08
N LEU A 82 12.02 11.70 -0.07
CA LEU A 82 10.98 10.69 -0.25
C LEU A 82 9.68 11.28 -0.79
N ARG A 83 9.28 12.48 -0.33
CA ARG A 83 8.08 13.16 -0.84
C ARG A 83 8.22 13.46 -2.33
N PHE A 84 9.38 13.94 -2.78
CA PHE A 84 9.65 14.15 -4.20
C PHE A 84 9.59 12.84 -4.99
N LEU A 85 10.28 11.80 -4.50
CA LEU A 85 10.29 10.47 -5.13
C LEU A 85 8.88 9.88 -5.26
N ASN A 86 8.11 9.89 -4.17
CA ASN A 86 6.74 9.37 -4.13
C ASN A 86 5.81 10.14 -5.08
N THR A 87 5.97 11.45 -5.17
CA THR A 87 5.20 12.28 -6.10
C THR A 87 5.48 11.88 -7.55
N ILE A 88 6.75 11.72 -7.93
CA ILE A 88 7.16 11.29 -9.28
C ILE A 88 6.63 9.87 -9.57
N LEU A 89 6.77 8.95 -8.62
CA LEU A 89 6.27 7.58 -8.77
C LEU A 89 4.75 7.54 -9.02
N ILE A 90 3.96 8.30 -8.25
CA ILE A 90 2.50 8.37 -8.45
C ILE A 90 2.18 8.97 -9.82
N PHE A 91 2.86 10.05 -10.23
CA PHE A 91 2.65 10.61 -11.56
C PHE A 91 2.94 9.61 -12.68
N ASN A 92 4.04 8.86 -12.57
CA ASN A 92 4.38 7.83 -13.55
C ASN A 92 3.34 6.71 -13.60
N ILE A 93 2.87 6.22 -12.45
CA ILE A 93 1.83 5.20 -12.35
C ILE A 93 0.52 5.69 -12.99
N LEU A 94 0.09 6.90 -12.66
CA LEU A 94 -1.14 7.47 -13.23
C LEU A 94 -1.01 7.71 -14.73
N SER A 95 0.15 8.19 -15.20
CA SER A 95 0.41 8.36 -16.63
C SER A 95 0.34 7.03 -17.36
N TYR A 96 0.97 5.98 -16.81
CA TYR A 96 0.94 4.64 -17.37
C TYR A 96 -0.51 4.11 -17.50
N ILE A 97 -1.29 4.19 -16.42
CA ILE A 97 -2.71 3.78 -16.42
C ILE A 97 -3.51 4.55 -17.47
N SER A 98 -3.31 5.87 -17.57
CA SER A 98 -4.02 6.70 -18.54
C SER A 98 -3.65 6.35 -19.98
N THR A 99 -2.38 6.10 -20.27
CA THR A 99 -1.92 5.71 -21.60
C THR A 99 -2.53 4.38 -22.00
N ASP A 100 -2.52 3.39 -21.12
CA ASP A 100 -3.11 2.06 -21.38
C ASP A 100 -4.62 2.14 -21.69
N VAL A 101 -5.36 3.02 -20.99
CA VAL A 101 -6.78 3.25 -21.30
C VAL A 101 -6.95 3.89 -22.68
N ILE A 102 -6.15 4.90 -23.01
CA ILE A 102 -6.21 5.58 -24.32
C ILE A 102 -5.90 4.59 -25.46
N GLU A 103 -4.87 3.76 -25.31
CA GLU A 103 -4.51 2.75 -26.29
C GLU A 103 -5.63 1.70 -26.46
N SER A 104 -6.27 1.29 -25.36
CA SER A 104 -7.42 0.39 -25.39
C SER A 104 -8.63 1.02 -26.09
N GLU A 105 -8.93 2.29 -25.85
CA GLU A 105 -9.99 3.03 -26.54
C GLU A 105 -9.74 3.12 -28.05
N GLN A 106 -8.51 3.41 -28.46
CA GLN A 106 -8.11 3.46 -29.87
C GLN A 106 -8.24 2.07 -30.54
N SER A 107 -7.79 1.02 -29.85
CA SER A 107 -7.88 -0.36 -30.35
C SER A 107 -9.34 -0.82 -30.50
N ALA A 108 -10.19 -0.56 -29.50
CA ALA A 108 -11.61 -0.91 -29.54
C ALA A 108 -12.35 -0.13 -30.64
N ALA A 109 -12.07 1.16 -30.79
CA ALA A 109 -12.66 1.99 -31.86
C ALA A 109 -12.26 1.48 -33.26
N PHE A 110 -11.00 1.09 -33.46
CA PHE A 110 -10.54 0.51 -34.71
C PHE A 110 -11.23 -0.84 -35.01
N ALA A 111 -11.29 -1.74 -34.01
CA ALA A 111 -11.95 -3.04 -34.15
C ALA A 111 -13.44 -2.89 -34.46
N ASN A 112 -14.14 -1.98 -33.77
CA ASN A 112 -15.54 -1.66 -34.04
C ASN A 112 -15.73 -1.04 -35.43
N GLY A 113 -14.81 -0.17 -35.88
CA GLY A 113 -14.84 0.38 -37.23
C GLY A 113 -14.81 -0.70 -38.32
N ILE A 114 -13.92 -1.69 -38.18
CA ILE A 114 -13.85 -2.83 -39.12
C ILE A 114 -15.08 -3.74 -38.99
N GLY A 115 -15.48 -4.08 -37.77
CA GLY A 115 -16.63 -4.94 -37.51
C GLY A 115 -17.94 -4.35 -38.04
N ASN A 116 -18.17 -3.06 -37.80
CA ASN A 116 -19.35 -2.33 -38.28
C ASN A 116 -19.32 -2.20 -39.81
N PHE A 117 -18.15 -2.00 -40.43
CA PHE A 117 -18.01 -2.04 -41.89
C PHE A 117 -18.38 -3.43 -42.45
N ALA A 118 -17.87 -4.51 -41.88
CA ALA A 118 -18.21 -5.87 -42.30
C ALA A 118 -19.70 -6.19 -42.10
N SER A 119 -20.30 -5.75 -40.98
CA SER A 119 -21.74 -5.87 -40.74
C SER A 119 -22.55 -5.13 -41.80
N SER A 120 -22.15 -3.90 -42.14
CA SER A 120 -22.79 -3.09 -43.20
C SER A 120 -22.70 -3.76 -44.57
N VAL A 121 -21.53 -4.30 -44.93
CA VAL A 121 -21.34 -5.06 -46.19
C VAL A 121 -22.19 -6.32 -46.22
N MET A 122 -22.28 -7.06 -45.11
CA MET A 122 -23.09 -8.28 -45.01
C MET A 122 -24.58 -7.98 -45.10
N SER A 123 -25.06 -6.95 -44.40
CA SER A 123 -26.45 -6.49 -44.47
C SER A 123 -26.80 -6.06 -45.90
N PHE A 124 -25.90 -5.34 -46.59
CA PHE A 124 -26.08 -4.99 -48.00
C PHE A 124 -26.24 -6.21 -48.91
N PHE A 125 -25.35 -7.20 -48.80
CA PHE A 125 -25.43 -8.42 -49.65
C PHE A 125 -26.59 -9.34 -49.31
N THR A 126 -27.11 -9.27 -48.08
CA THR A 126 -28.27 -10.06 -47.64
C THR A 126 -29.60 -9.32 -47.78
N PHE A 127 -29.62 -8.13 -48.39
CA PHE A 127 -30.80 -7.26 -48.49
C PHE A 127 -31.44 -6.98 -47.12
N GLY A 128 -30.63 -6.85 -46.07
CA GLY A 128 -31.07 -6.61 -44.70
C GLY A 128 -31.64 -7.84 -43.97
N LEU A 129 -31.51 -9.05 -44.53
CA LEU A 129 -31.97 -10.27 -43.86
C LEU A 129 -31.05 -10.74 -42.72
N PHE A 130 -29.78 -10.31 -42.73
CA PHE A 130 -28.83 -10.58 -41.65
C PHE A 130 -28.10 -9.29 -41.24
N GLU A 131 -28.31 -8.88 -40.00
CA GLU A 131 -27.57 -7.79 -39.34
C GLU A 131 -26.67 -8.38 -38.27
N MET A 132 -25.36 -8.14 -38.37
CA MET A 132 -24.43 -8.50 -37.31
C MET A 132 -24.43 -7.42 -36.22
N PRO A 133 -24.26 -7.80 -34.94
CA PRO A 133 -24.17 -6.83 -33.85
C PRO A 133 -23.02 -5.84 -34.10
N THR A 134 -23.27 -4.56 -33.81
CA THR A 134 -22.26 -3.50 -33.90
C THR A 134 -21.61 -3.26 -32.54
N ASP A 135 -20.42 -2.67 -32.55
CA ASP A 135 -19.70 -2.22 -31.34
C ASP A 135 -19.41 -3.34 -30.31
N LEU A 136 -18.97 -4.50 -30.81
CA LEU A 136 -18.64 -5.68 -30.00
C LEU A 136 -17.38 -5.50 -29.14
N ALA A 137 -16.41 -4.69 -29.59
CA ALA A 137 -15.18 -4.44 -28.85
C ALA A 137 -15.43 -3.41 -27.73
N GLN A 138 -15.08 -3.80 -26.49
CA GLN A 138 -15.14 -2.92 -25.33
C GLN A 138 -13.77 -2.30 -25.05
N SER A 139 -13.76 -1.02 -24.66
CA SER A 139 -12.56 -0.33 -24.21
C SER A 139 -12.43 -0.36 -22.68
N SER A 140 -11.19 -0.34 -22.22
CA SER A 140 -10.85 -0.04 -20.83
C SER A 140 -11.31 1.37 -20.47
N LYS A 141 -11.53 1.64 -19.18
CA LYS A 141 -12.02 2.94 -18.70
C LYS A 141 -11.36 3.35 -17.39
N LEU A 142 -11.15 4.64 -17.19
CA LEU A 142 -10.73 5.18 -15.90
C LEU A 142 -11.89 5.15 -14.91
N LEU A 143 -11.58 4.80 -13.66
CA LEU A 143 -12.55 4.72 -12.56
C LEU A 143 -12.32 5.84 -11.54
N PHE A 144 -13.24 5.95 -10.60
CA PHE A 144 -13.23 7.00 -9.57
C PHE A 144 -11.90 7.09 -8.80
N GLY A 145 -11.27 5.96 -8.48
CA GLY A 145 -10.01 5.93 -7.74
C GLY A 145 -8.88 6.69 -8.44
N TYR A 146 -8.83 6.67 -9.78
CA TYR A 146 -7.84 7.42 -10.54
C TYR A 146 -7.95 8.93 -10.28
N HIS A 147 -9.17 9.46 -10.35
CA HIS A 147 -9.42 10.88 -10.10
C HIS A 147 -9.21 11.25 -8.63
N PHE A 148 -9.55 10.35 -7.72
CA PHE A 148 -9.37 10.55 -6.30
C PHE A 148 -7.88 10.61 -5.91
N ILE A 149 -7.04 9.72 -6.45
CA ILE A 149 -5.57 9.76 -6.25
C ILE A 149 -4.99 11.07 -6.80
N ARG A 150 -5.42 11.51 -7.99
CA ARG A 150 -4.97 12.80 -8.57
C ARG A 150 -5.29 13.98 -7.66
N LEU A 151 -6.50 14.02 -7.10
CA LEU A 151 -6.91 15.07 -6.17
C LEU A 151 -6.14 15.02 -4.86
N ALA A 152 -5.98 13.82 -4.28
CA ALA A 152 -5.20 13.62 -3.06
C ALA A 152 -3.73 14.05 -3.25
N LEU A 153 -3.12 13.71 -4.39
CA LEU A 153 -1.76 14.09 -4.74
C LEU A 153 -1.60 15.62 -4.85
N LEU A 154 -2.59 16.29 -5.46
CA LEU A 154 -2.62 17.76 -5.57
C LEU A 154 -2.67 18.41 -4.18
N LEU A 155 -3.57 17.95 -3.31
CA LEU A 155 -3.67 18.45 -1.93
C LEU A 155 -2.37 18.23 -1.15
N CYS A 156 -1.79 17.03 -1.23
CA CYS A 156 -0.49 16.72 -0.65
C CYS A 156 0.61 17.68 -1.15
N SER A 157 0.64 17.95 -2.45
CA SER A 157 1.63 18.84 -3.06
C SER A 157 1.49 20.28 -2.59
N ILE A 158 0.26 20.79 -2.46
CA ILE A 158 -0.02 22.14 -1.94
C ILE A 158 0.47 22.25 -0.48
N ILE A 159 0.16 21.26 0.36
CA ILE A 159 0.57 21.25 1.77
C ILE A 159 2.10 21.15 1.88
N PHE A 160 2.74 20.35 1.02
CA PHE A 160 4.20 20.24 0.97
C PHE A 160 4.90 21.51 0.51
N ILE A 161 4.37 22.20 -0.51
CA ILE A 161 4.90 23.51 -0.92
C ILE A 161 4.75 24.52 0.21
N LEU A 162 3.61 24.54 0.90
CA LEU A 162 3.39 25.39 2.06
C LEU A 162 4.41 25.08 3.17
N TYR A 163 4.69 23.81 3.42
CA TYR A 163 5.74 23.37 4.34
C TYR A 163 7.11 23.94 3.95
N LEU A 164 7.54 23.74 2.70
CA LEU A 164 8.82 24.22 2.20
C LEU A 164 8.93 25.74 2.32
N TYR A 165 7.85 26.46 2.03
CA TYR A 165 7.79 27.91 2.18
C TYR A 165 7.99 28.35 3.63
N ILE A 166 7.26 27.76 4.59
CA ILE A 166 7.41 28.14 6.00
C ILE A 166 8.80 27.76 6.53
N ARG A 167 9.29 26.58 6.15
CA ARG A 167 10.57 26.07 6.63
C ARG A 167 11.77 26.84 6.07
N PHE A 168 11.82 27.05 4.76
CA PHE A 168 13.01 27.58 4.09
C PHE A 168 12.94 29.07 3.79
N ILE A 169 11.75 29.62 3.54
CA ILE A 169 11.58 31.06 3.27
C ILE A 169 11.30 31.83 4.55
N LYS A 170 10.35 31.37 5.37
CA LYS A 170 10.07 32.00 6.68
C LYS A 170 11.04 31.58 7.79
N LYS A 171 11.89 30.59 7.53
CA LYS A 171 12.94 30.11 8.45
C LYS A 171 12.41 29.72 9.84
N GLU A 172 11.18 29.20 9.92
CA GLU A 172 10.69 28.66 11.20
C GLU A 172 11.53 27.44 11.60
N GLU A 173 11.95 27.40 12.86
CA GLU A 173 12.76 26.31 13.39
C GLU A 173 11.93 25.04 13.60
N LEU A 174 12.41 23.94 13.04
CA LEU A 174 11.89 22.62 13.32
C LEU A 174 12.62 22.04 14.52
N VAL A 175 11.94 21.96 15.66
CA VAL A 175 12.43 21.20 16.81
C VAL A 175 12.34 19.72 16.44
N GLN A 176 13.50 19.08 16.27
CA GLN A 176 13.57 17.65 16.02
C GLN A 176 13.11 16.89 17.26
N THR A 177 12.12 16.03 17.08
CA THR A 177 11.70 15.06 18.08
C THR A 177 12.25 13.70 17.64
N ASN A 178 13.54 13.48 17.86
CA ASN A 178 14.11 12.13 17.71
C ASN A 178 13.53 11.22 18.80
N ASN A 179 12.32 10.72 18.58
CA ASN A 179 11.68 9.74 19.46
C ASN A 179 12.08 8.29 19.13
N PHE A 180 12.78 8.07 18.01
CA PHE A 180 13.19 6.73 17.58
C PHE A 180 14.68 6.52 17.83
N ASP A 181 14.99 5.91 18.97
CA ASP A 181 16.35 5.59 19.36
C ASP A 181 16.79 4.27 18.70
N PHE A 182 17.54 4.37 17.59
CA PHE A 182 18.06 3.19 16.88
C PHE A 182 18.91 2.29 17.78
N HIS A 183 19.56 2.82 18.82
CA HIS A 183 20.35 2.00 19.74
C HIS A 183 19.46 1.05 20.54
N LYS A 184 18.27 1.49 20.95
CA LYS A 184 17.29 0.63 21.65
C LYS A 184 16.79 -0.50 20.76
N LEU A 185 16.58 -0.24 19.45
CA LEU A 185 16.17 -1.29 18.52
C LEU A 185 17.31 -2.30 18.28
N LEU A 186 18.56 -1.83 18.22
CA LEU A 186 19.74 -2.70 18.11
C LEU A 186 19.93 -3.58 19.35
N GLU A 187 19.71 -3.02 20.53
CA GLU A 187 19.72 -3.74 21.80
C GLU A 187 18.56 -4.75 21.91
N LEU A 188 17.38 -4.37 21.42
CA LEU A 188 16.23 -5.28 21.32
C LEU A 188 16.53 -6.46 20.39
N TYR A 189 17.17 -6.18 19.26
CA TYR A 189 17.58 -7.19 18.29
C TYR A 189 18.65 -8.13 18.86
N SER A 190 19.59 -7.63 19.68
CA SER A 190 20.58 -8.51 20.33
C SER A 190 19.95 -9.41 21.38
N LYS A 191 18.96 -8.92 22.14
CA LYS A 191 18.25 -9.69 23.19
C LYS A 191 17.22 -10.68 22.63
N ASN A 192 16.37 -10.23 21.70
CA ASN A 192 15.21 -10.96 21.19
C ASN A 192 15.25 -11.11 19.66
N LYS A 193 16.43 -11.44 19.13
CA LYS A 193 16.72 -11.54 17.69
C LYS A 193 15.63 -12.21 16.87
N LEU A 194 15.21 -13.41 17.30
CA LEU A 194 14.25 -14.22 16.55
C LEU A 194 12.87 -13.55 16.46
N LEU A 195 12.45 -12.91 17.56
CA LEU A 195 11.13 -12.31 17.68
C LEU A 195 11.06 -10.98 16.93
N VAL A 196 12.14 -10.18 16.93
CA VAL A 196 12.28 -8.98 16.09
C VAL A 196 12.27 -9.35 14.61
N ILE A 197 13.05 -10.36 14.19
CA ILE A 197 13.07 -10.85 12.81
C ILE A 197 11.68 -11.32 12.39
N ALA A 198 10.99 -12.08 13.25
CA ALA A 198 9.64 -12.55 12.99
C ALA A 198 8.66 -11.39 12.76
N THR A 199 8.65 -10.37 13.63
CA THR A 199 7.80 -9.18 13.44
C THR A 199 8.13 -8.43 12.15
N VAL A 200 9.40 -8.30 11.80
CA VAL A 200 9.81 -7.62 10.55
C VAL A 200 9.35 -8.42 9.32
N LEU A 201 9.52 -9.74 9.34
CA LEU A 201 9.05 -10.63 8.27
C LEU A 201 7.53 -10.52 8.11
N LEU A 202 6.78 -10.47 9.21
CA LEU A 202 5.32 -10.32 9.17
C LEU A 202 4.92 -8.98 8.54
N VAL A 203 5.55 -7.87 8.89
CA VAL A 203 5.27 -6.57 8.26
C VAL A 203 5.64 -6.58 6.77
N ILE A 204 6.84 -7.05 6.43
CA ILE A 204 7.31 -7.10 5.03
C ILE A 204 6.42 -8.01 4.18
N SER A 205 5.97 -9.13 4.74
CA SER A 205 5.12 -10.10 4.03
C SER A 205 3.86 -9.46 3.45
N GLN A 206 3.25 -8.51 4.16
CA GLN A 206 2.02 -7.84 3.72
C GLN A 206 2.24 -6.93 2.51
N LEU A 207 3.48 -6.47 2.32
CA LEU A 207 3.89 -5.54 1.26
C LEU A 207 4.41 -6.27 0.01
N LEU A 208 4.69 -7.57 0.14
CA LEU A 208 5.11 -8.44 -0.93
C LEU A 208 3.91 -9.13 -1.58
N PRO A 209 4.02 -9.56 -2.86
CA PRO A 209 2.97 -10.30 -3.52
C PRO A 209 2.55 -11.54 -2.73
N PHE A 210 1.32 -11.55 -2.26
CA PHE A 210 0.80 -12.55 -1.32
C PHE A 210 0.12 -13.68 -2.06
N ASN A 211 -0.64 -13.34 -3.10
CA ASN A 211 -1.22 -14.28 -4.05
C ASN A 211 -0.75 -13.95 -5.45
N ILE A 212 -0.39 -15.00 -6.19
CA ILE A 212 -0.32 -14.95 -7.64
C ILE A 212 -1.67 -15.50 -8.09
N MET A 213 -2.64 -14.60 -8.30
CA MET A 213 -3.86 -14.98 -9.00
C MET A 213 -3.51 -15.48 -10.41
N ASN A 214 -4.42 -16.21 -11.07
CA ASN A 214 -4.29 -16.82 -12.41
C ASN A 214 -3.18 -16.23 -13.30
N LYS A 215 -2.45 -17.02 -14.12
CA LYS A 215 -1.28 -16.61 -14.93
C LYS A 215 -1.38 -15.26 -15.68
N SER A 216 -2.58 -14.75 -15.91
CA SER A 216 -2.90 -13.46 -16.51
C SER A 216 -2.94 -12.26 -15.54
N LEU A 217 -2.97 -12.45 -14.21
CA LEU A 217 -3.02 -11.45 -13.14
C LEU A 217 -1.63 -11.16 -12.56
N LEU A 218 -1.31 -9.88 -12.40
CA LEU A 218 -0.07 -9.46 -11.76
C LEU A 218 -0.07 -9.87 -10.27
N PRO A 219 1.07 -10.31 -9.72
CA PRO A 219 1.16 -10.70 -8.32
C PRO A 219 0.78 -9.54 -7.39
N THR A 220 -0.32 -9.67 -6.64
CA THR A 220 -0.83 -8.58 -5.79
C THR A 220 -0.36 -8.73 -4.33
N PRO A 221 0.09 -7.64 -3.69
CA PRO A 221 0.36 -7.64 -2.26
C PRO A 221 -0.89 -7.91 -1.43
N ALA A 222 -0.74 -8.52 -0.24
CA ALA A 222 -1.86 -8.73 0.69
C ALA A 222 -2.52 -7.41 1.07
N PHE A 223 -1.72 -6.35 1.16
CA PHE A 223 -2.21 -5.00 1.40
C PHE A 223 -3.15 -4.50 0.30
N ALA A 224 -2.94 -4.90 -0.96
CA ALA A 224 -3.77 -4.48 -2.09
C ALA A 224 -5.10 -5.24 -2.18
N ASP A 225 -5.08 -6.54 -1.86
CA ASP A 225 -6.26 -7.42 -1.92
C ASP A 225 -7.14 -7.24 -0.66
N HIS A 226 -6.49 -7.18 0.51
CA HIS A 226 -7.14 -7.09 1.82
C HIS A 226 -6.46 -6.03 2.71
N PRO A 227 -6.66 -4.73 2.41
CA PRO A 227 -6.00 -3.63 3.12
C PRO A 227 -6.34 -3.58 4.60
N ILE A 228 -7.58 -3.90 4.99
CA ILE A 228 -8.02 -3.87 6.39
C ILE A 228 -7.27 -4.93 7.21
N PHE A 229 -7.26 -6.18 6.75
CA PHE A 229 -6.60 -7.27 7.46
C PHE A 229 -5.09 -7.08 7.51
N SER A 230 -4.48 -6.67 6.39
CA SER A 230 -3.05 -6.36 6.33
C SER A 230 -2.65 -5.20 7.24
N SER A 231 -3.48 -4.16 7.33
CA SER A 231 -3.27 -3.05 8.26
C SER A 231 -3.34 -3.49 9.71
N ILE A 232 -4.29 -4.36 10.07
CA ILE A 232 -4.40 -4.91 11.42
C ILE A 232 -3.14 -5.69 11.80
N ILE A 233 -2.65 -6.56 10.92
CA ILE A 233 -1.41 -7.33 11.11
C ILE A 233 -0.23 -6.37 11.34
N CYS A 234 -0.06 -5.36 10.49
CA CYS A 234 1.01 -4.37 10.67
C CYS A 234 0.89 -3.59 11.99
N ILE A 235 -0.33 -3.21 12.40
CA ILE A 235 -0.57 -2.52 13.68
C ILE A 235 -0.23 -3.43 14.86
N VAL A 236 -0.65 -4.69 14.82
CA VAL A 236 -0.38 -5.65 15.90
C VAL A 236 1.11 -5.96 15.97
N ALA A 237 1.79 -6.16 14.85
CA ALA A 237 3.25 -6.29 14.78
C ALA A 237 3.98 -5.05 15.36
N PHE A 238 3.50 -3.84 15.06
CA PHE A 238 4.02 -2.61 15.65
C PHE A 238 3.79 -2.54 17.16
N LEU A 239 2.59 -2.89 17.65
CA LEU A 239 2.29 -2.97 19.08
C LEU A 239 3.20 -4.00 19.77
N LEU A 240 3.48 -5.11 19.11
CA LEU A 240 4.38 -6.15 19.60
C LEU A 240 5.81 -5.58 19.75
N LEU A 241 6.34 -4.93 18.71
CA LEU A 241 7.65 -4.27 18.74
C LEU A 241 7.74 -3.18 19.83
N SER A 242 6.68 -2.38 19.95
CA SER A 242 6.59 -1.32 20.96
C SER A 242 6.57 -1.87 22.39
N ASN A 243 5.84 -2.97 22.66
CA ASN A 243 5.81 -3.56 24.00
C ASN A 243 7.10 -4.29 24.37
N LEU A 244 7.85 -4.82 23.39
CA LEU A 244 9.22 -5.29 23.62
C LEU A 244 10.13 -4.17 24.08
N LEU A 245 10.05 -2.99 23.45
CA LEU A 245 10.86 -1.83 23.85
C LEU A 245 10.58 -1.33 25.27
N HIS A 246 9.43 -1.70 25.86
CA HIS A 246 9.02 -1.30 27.20
C HIS A 246 8.97 -2.49 28.19
N ASP A 247 9.55 -3.64 27.83
CA ASP A 247 9.61 -4.87 28.64
C ASP A 247 8.23 -5.33 29.21
N ASN A 248 7.14 -5.06 28.49
CA ASN A 248 5.79 -5.43 28.95
C ASN A 248 5.37 -6.83 28.47
N ILE A 249 5.85 -7.85 29.17
CA ILE A 249 5.76 -9.27 28.79
C ILE A 249 4.32 -9.77 28.58
N ASN A 250 3.38 -9.35 29.43
CA ASN A 250 1.98 -9.79 29.32
C ASN A 250 1.34 -9.30 28.02
N ASN A 251 1.63 -8.07 27.63
CA ASN A 251 1.15 -7.52 26.37
C ASN A 251 1.85 -8.14 25.16
N ILE A 252 3.15 -8.45 25.25
CA ILE A 252 3.89 -9.12 24.17
C ILE A 252 3.23 -10.47 23.85
N LYS A 253 2.96 -11.31 24.86
CA LYS A 253 2.28 -12.59 24.66
C LYS A 253 0.91 -12.41 24.02
N ARG A 254 0.13 -11.43 24.49
CA ARG A 254 -1.21 -11.15 23.96
C ARG A 254 -1.18 -10.74 22.48
N TYR A 255 -0.35 -9.76 22.11
CA TYR A 255 -0.26 -9.28 20.73
C TYR A 255 0.28 -10.36 19.81
N ALA A 256 1.21 -11.17 20.28
CA ALA A 256 1.73 -12.26 19.49
C ALA A 256 0.71 -13.39 19.28
N ILE A 257 -0.13 -13.71 20.28
CA ILE A 257 -1.25 -14.65 20.09
C ILE A 257 -2.24 -14.10 19.05
N ILE A 258 -2.54 -12.80 19.10
CA ILE A 258 -3.38 -12.14 18.08
C ILE A 258 -2.74 -12.28 16.70
N GLU A 259 -1.44 -12.08 16.62
CA GLU A 259 -0.68 -12.21 15.37
C GLU A 259 -0.70 -13.64 14.84
N ILE A 260 -0.56 -14.65 15.71
CA ILE A 260 -0.70 -16.07 15.33
C ILE A 260 -2.11 -16.37 14.86
N ALA A 261 -3.13 -15.82 15.52
CA ALA A 261 -4.53 -16.00 15.14
C ALA A 261 -4.85 -15.41 13.76
N SER A 262 -4.02 -14.51 13.22
CA SER A 262 -4.18 -14.02 11.85
C SER A 262 -4.13 -15.14 10.79
N ILE A 263 -3.55 -16.30 11.10
CA ILE A 263 -3.56 -17.48 10.22
C ILE A 263 -4.96 -18.02 9.97
N LEU A 264 -5.93 -17.72 10.84
CA LEU A 264 -7.33 -18.09 10.60
C LEU A 264 -7.91 -17.35 9.39
N ILE A 265 -7.45 -16.12 9.18
CA ILE A 265 -7.84 -15.24 8.07
C ILE A 265 -7.02 -15.62 6.84
N TRP A 266 -5.69 -15.56 6.94
CA TRP A 266 -4.76 -15.97 5.88
C TRP A 266 -4.48 -17.47 5.90
N ASN A 267 -5.55 -18.27 6.00
CA ASN A 267 -5.40 -19.72 5.99
C ASN A 267 -5.07 -20.20 4.56
N PRO A 268 -4.38 -21.34 4.41
CA PRO A 268 -4.02 -21.85 3.10
C PRO A 268 -5.24 -22.05 2.19
N PHE A 269 -6.38 -22.54 2.70
CA PHE A 269 -7.58 -22.72 1.87
C PHE A 269 -8.09 -21.41 1.25
N TYR A 270 -7.99 -20.31 1.98
CA TYR A 270 -8.32 -18.98 1.51
C TYR A 270 -7.34 -18.52 0.42
N VAL A 271 -6.04 -18.60 0.70
CA VAL A 271 -4.96 -18.18 -0.21
C VAL A 271 -4.99 -18.99 -1.52
N TYR A 272 -5.13 -20.32 -1.43
CA TYR A 272 -5.20 -21.21 -2.58
C TYR A 272 -6.50 -21.06 -3.40
N LYS A 273 -7.58 -20.52 -2.82
CA LYS A 273 -8.81 -20.21 -3.57
C LYS A 273 -8.58 -19.14 -4.64
N PHE A 274 -7.67 -18.20 -4.37
CA PHE A 274 -7.43 -17.06 -5.25
C PHE A 274 -6.24 -17.27 -6.19
N GLY A 275 -5.37 -18.25 -5.94
CA GLY A 275 -4.28 -18.59 -6.86
C GLY A 275 -3.15 -19.38 -6.19
N THR A 276 -1.94 -19.29 -6.75
CA THR A 276 -0.75 -19.88 -6.12
C THR A 276 -0.17 -18.92 -5.08
N PRO A 277 0.35 -19.43 -3.94
CA PRO A 277 0.93 -18.58 -2.92
C PRO A 277 2.14 -17.81 -3.47
N GLY A 278 2.12 -16.50 -3.29
CA GLY A 278 3.23 -15.62 -3.65
C GLY A 278 4.34 -15.63 -2.60
N VAL A 279 5.44 -14.94 -2.90
CA VAL A 279 6.60 -14.80 -1.99
C VAL A 279 6.18 -14.19 -0.65
N GLY A 280 5.25 -13.23 -0.65
CA GLY A 280 4.70 -12.63 0.55
C GLY A 280 4.07 -13.65 1.49
N TYR A 281 3.26 -14.58 0.98
CA TYR A 281 2.64 -15.60 1.82
C TYR A 281 3.67 -16.59 2.40
N LEU A 282 4.69 -16.96 1.64
CA LEU A 282 5.78 -17.79 2.16
C LEU A 282 6.54 -17.07 3.29
N VAL A 283 6.88 -15.80 3.09
CA VAL A 283 7.52 -14.95 4.11
C VAL A 283 6.64 -14.80 5.35
N TYR A 284 5.32 -14.68 5.17
CA TYR A 284 4.33 -14.63 6.25
C TYR A 284 4.33 -15.93 7.08
N LEU A 285 4.29 -17.09 6.44
CA LEU A 285 4.32 -18.40 7.12
C LEU A 285 5.63 -18.59 7.91
N VAL A 286 6.77 -18.19 7.33
CA VAL A 286 8.07 -18.23 8.02
C VAL A 286 8.06 -17.29 9.22
N GLY A 287 7.56 -16.06 9.07
CA GLY A 287 7.42 -15.08 10.15
C GLY A 287 6.55 -15.60 11.29
N LEU A 288 5.40 -16.18 10.97
CA LEU A 288 4.49 -16.81 11.94
C LEU A 288 5.14 -17.97 12.69
N GLY A 289 5.82 -18.87 11.96
CA GLY A 289 6.52 -20.01 12.54
C GLY A 289 7.61 -19.56 13.53
N MET A 290 8.39 -18.55 13.14
CA MET A 290 9.40 -17.95 14.03
C MET A 290 8.78 -17.29 15.25
N LEU A 291 7.67 -16.56 15.08
CA LEU A 291 6.97 -15.89 16.17
C LEU A 291 6.39 -16.91 17.17
N ALA A 292 5.70 -17.94 16.68
CA ALA A 292 5.19 -19.04 17.51
C ALA A 292 6.33 -19.75 18.26
N TYR A 293 7.43 -20.08 17.57
CA TYR A 293 8.59 -20.71 18.19
C TYR A 293 9.26 -19.82 19.24
N SER A 294 9.37 -18.51 19.03
CA SER A 294 9.96 -17.60 20.02
C SER A 294 9.19 -17.54 21.33
N ILE A 295 7.86 -17.70 21.28
CA ILE A 295 6.97 -17.54 22.44
C ILE A 295 6.73 -18.85 23.16
N PHE A 296 6.42 -19.91 22.41
CA PHE A 296 6.13 -21.22 22.97
C PHE A 296 7.40 -22.04 23.22
N GLY A 297 8.50 -21.75 22.51
CA GLY A 297 9.80 -22.41 22.70
C GLY A 297 10.66 -21.82 23.83
N ALA A 298 10.09 -20.98 24.71
CA ALA A 298 10.75 -20.40 25.89
C ALA A 298 12.06 -19.61 25.61
N LYS A 299 12.23 -19.04 24.41
CA LYS A 299 13.40 -18.21 24.04
C LYS A 299 13.26 -16.72 24.34
N LEU A 300 12.15 -16.29 24.94
CA LEU A 300 11.99 -14.95 25.49
C LEU A 300 12.95 -14.76 26.67
N LYS A 301 14.07 -14.07 26.42
CA LYS A 301 15.03 -13.73 27.48
C LYS A 301 14.57 -12.44 28.16
N THR A 302 14.14 -12.57 29.41
CA THR A 302 13.90 -11.44 30.31
C THR A 302 15.22 -10.98 30.90
N VAL A 303 15.46 -9.68 30.98
CA VAL A 303 16.54 -9.14 31.83
C VAL A 303 16.09 -9.35 33.27
N SER A 304 16.81 -10.18 34.02
CA SER A 304 16.82 -10.13 35.49
C SER A 304 17.72 -8.99 35.93
#